data_AF-A0A2A4QEX4-F1
#
_entry.id   AF-A0A2A4QEX4-F1
#
_cell.length_a   1.000
_cell.length_b   1.000
_cell.length_c   1.000
_cell.angle_alpha   90.00
_cell.angle_beta   90.00
_cell.angle_gamma   90.00
#
_symmetry.space_group_name_H-M   'P 1'
#
loop_
_entity.id
_entity.type
_entity.pdbx_description
1 polymer ?
#
loop_
_entity_poly.entity_id
_entity_poly.type
_entity_poly.pdbx_seq_one_letter_code
_entity_poly.pdbx_strand_id
1 'polypeptide(L)'
;MADKPALYFRVRENGAFVFRVDTENRQKRLELIQIAVVNVRNGNMKPQGDAIPTASERNEIDAWIVNRRKILAARKVDDIKRTTDYLNDTAHWINADATDGQIAEFADDLLMAMHDLRTVLVRKKSNMLLKR
;
A
#
# COMPACT_ATOMS: atom_id res chain seq x y z
N MET A 1 -6.89 -30.99 -18.43
CA MET A 1 -6.31 -30.28 -17.27
C MET A 1 -7.12 -29.01 -17.14
N ALA A 2 -8.02 -28.92 -16.16
CA ALA A 2 -8.92 -27.78 -16.04
C ALA A 2 -8.08 -26.53 -15.77
N ASP A 3 -8.17 -25.55 -16.66
CA ASP A 3 -7.55 -24.25 -16.49
C ASP A 3 -8.13 -23.65 -15.20
N LYS A 4 -7.26 -23.37 -14.23
CA LYS A 4 -7.69 -22.95 -12.90
C LYS A 4 -8.45 -21.63 -13.05
N PRO A 5 -9.68 -21.46 -12.52
CA PRO A 5 -10.33 -20.16 -12.58
C PRO A 5 -9.44 -19.14 -11.86
N ALA A 6 -8.92 -18.18 -12.62
CA ALA A 6 -8.03 -17.15 -12.09
C ALA A 6 -8.83 -16.24 -11.15
N LEU A 7 -8.32 -15.98 -9.94
CA LEU A 7 -8.93 -14.99 -9.07
C LEU A 7 -8.50 -13.59 -9.53
N TYR A 8 -9.47 -12.69 -9.62
CA TYR A 8 -9.23 -11.27 -9.83
C TYR A 8 -9.31 -10.52 -8.50
N PHE A 9 -8.27 -9.75 -8.19
CA PHE A 9 -8.17 -8.97 -6.95
C PHE A 9 -8.35 -7.49 -7.23
N ARG A 10 -9.52 -6.94 -6.89
CA ARG A 10 -9.76 -5.50 -6.95
C ARG A 10 -9.21 -4.85 -5.67
N VAL A 11 -8.02 -4.28 -5.78
CA VAL A 11 -7.31 -3.61 -4.68
C VAL A 11 -8.13 -2.45 -4.11
N ARG A 12 -8.05 -2.31 -2.79
CA ARG A 12 -8.49 -1.14 -2.03
C ARG A 12 -7.45 -0.80 -0.96
N GLU A 13 -7.69 0.26 -0.19
CA GLU A 13 -6.75 0.76 0.83
C GLU A 13 -6.20 -0.34 1.76
N ASN A 14 -7.07 -1.18 2.32
CA ASN A 14 -6.70 -2.17 3.33
C ASN A 14 -6.77 -3.63 2.86
N GLY A 15 -6.86 -3.86 1.55
CA GLY A 15 -6.86 -5.21 1.00
C GLY A 15 -7.48 -5.29 -0.39
N ALA A 16 -8.40 -6.23 -0.62
CA ALA A 16 -9.05 -6.38 -1.91
C ALA A 16 -10.44 -7.03 -1.81
N PHE A 17 -11.26 -6.77 -2.82
CA PHE A 17 -12.37 -7.66 -3.18
C PHE A 17 -11.80 -8.77 -4.08
N VAL A 18 -12.17 -10.01 -3.79
CA VAL A 18 -11.72 -11.19 -4.52
C VAL A 18 -12.88 -11.69 -5.37
N PHE A 19 -12.65 -11.81 -6.67
CA PHE A 19 -13.62 -12.29 -7.63
C PHE A 19 -13.14 -13.59 -8.27
N ARG A 20 -14.03 -14.56 -8.38
CA ARG A 20 -13.86 -15.65 -9.32
C ARG A 20 -14.22 -15.14 -10.71
N VAL A 21 -13.33 -15.34 -11.67
CA VAL A 21 -13.58 -14.99 -13.08
C VAL A 21 -14.23 -16.19 -13.76
N ASP A 22 -15.43 -16.02 -14.28
CA ASP A 22 -16.11 -17.00 -15.14
C ASP A 22 -15.97 -16.57 -16.60
N THR A 23 -15.25 -17.37 -17.38
CA THR A 23 -14.95 -17.14 -18.80
C THR A 23 -15.72 -18.08 -19.73
N GLU A 24 -16.46 -19.05 -19.20
CA GLU A 24 -17.13 -20.12 -19.98
C GLU A 24 -18.65 -19.93 -20.09
N ASN A 25 -19.16 -18.72 -19.81
CA ASN A 25 -20.57 -18.43 -20.02
C ASN A 25 -20.95 -18.61 -21.51
N ARG A 26 -22.15 -19.15 -21.78
CA ARG A 26 -22.67 -19.46 -23.14
C ARG A 26 -22.65 -18.29 -24.13
N GLN A 27 -22.46 -17.07 -23.65
CA GLN A 27 -22.47 -15.82 -24.41
C GLN A 27 -21.07 -15.18 -24.53
N LYS A 28 -20.00 -15.87 -24.11
CA LYS A 28 -18.61 -15.35 -24.07
C LYS A 28 -18.47 -14.05 -23.26
N ARG A 29 -19.33 -13.82 -22.26
CA ARG A 29 -19.24 -12.64 -21.39
C ARG A 29 -18.39 -12.98 -20.18
N LEU A 30 -17.44 -12.10 -19.87
CA LEU A 30 -16.62 -12.18 -18.66
C LEU A 30 -17.47 -11.79 -17.46
N GLU A 31 -17.70 -12.73 -16.56
CA GLU A 31 -18.43 -12.48 -15.31
C GLU A 31 -17.48 -12.51 -14.11
N LEU A 32 -17.67 -11.56 -13.19
CA LEU A 32 -16.90 -11.44 -11.95
C LEU A 32 -17.81 -11.71 -10.77
N ILE A 33 -17.68 -12.90 -10.18
CA ILE A 33 -18.46 -13.29 -9.00
C ILE A 33 -17.61 -12.99 -7.78
N GLN A 34 -18.03 -12.03 -6.95
CA GLN A 34 -17.32 -11.74 -5.71
C GLN A 34 -17.47 -12.91 -4.75
N ILE A 35 -16.34 -13.47 -4.31
CA ILE A 35 -16.33 -14.63 -3.39
C ILE A 35 -15.82 -14.28 -2.00
N ALA A 36 -15.03 -13.21 -1.88
CA ALA A 36 -14.47 -12.81 -0.60
C ALA A 36 -14.01 -11.35 -0.58
N VAL A 37 -13.76 -10.89 0.64
CA VAL A 37 -13.07 -9.66 0.97
C VAL A 37 -11.85 -10.02 1.80
N VAL A 38 -10.68 -9.56 1.40
CA VAL A 38 -9.42 -9.84 2.11
C VAL A 38 -8.87 -8.57 2.73
N ASN A 39 -8.30 -8.69 3.92
CA ASN A 39 -7.57 -7.64 4.62
C ASN A 39 -6.08 -7.96 4.59
N VAL A 40 -5.28 -7.10 3.97
CA VAL A 40 -3.84 -7.35 3.80
C VAL A 40 -3.05 -7.12 5.10
N ARG A 41 -3.55 -6.31 6.03
CA ARG A 41 -2.86 -6.02 7.30
C ARG A 41 -2.81 -7.27 8.17
N ASN A 42 -3.95 -7.90 8.44
CA ASN A 42 -4.01 -9.09 9.30
C ASN A 42 -4.09 -10.42 8.53
N GLY A 43 -4.41 -10.40 7.24
CA GLY A 43 -4.59 -11.61 6.43
C GLY A 43 -6.01 -12.19 6.51
N ASN A 44 -6.92 -11.57 7.25
CA ASN A 44 -8.27 -12.09 7.42
C ASN A 44 -9.04 -12.02 6.10
N MET A 45 -9.72 -13.12 5.77
CA MET A 45 -10.63 -13.23 4.64
C MET A 45 -12.05 -13.39 5.15
N LYS A 46 -12.97 -12.58 4.63
CA LYS A 46 -14.41 -12.71 4.87
C LYS A 46 -15.06 -13.17 3.57
N PRO A 47 -15.68 -14.36 3.52
CA PRO A 47 -16.41 -14.78 2.35
C PRO A 47 -17.61 -13.86 2.07
N GLN A 48 -18.02 -13.79 0.80
CA GLN A 48 -19.19 -13.02 0.37
C GLN A 48 -20.44 -13.92 0.37
N GLY A 49 -21.40 -13.63 1.26
CA GLY A 49 -22.59 -14.47 1.41
C GLY A 49 -22.24 -15.92 1.76
N ASP A 50 -22.87 -16.87 1.07
CA ASP A 50 -22.63 -18.32 1.25
C ASP A 50 -21.47 -18.86 0.40
N ALA A 51 -20.69 -17.99 -0.25
CA ALA A 51 -19.54 -18.43 -1.03
C ALA A 51 -18.50 -19.09 -0.11
N ILE A 52 -18.12 -20.34 -0.40
CA ILE A 52 -17.02 -21.02 0.30
C ILE A 52 -15.84 -21.12 -0.67
N PRO A 53 -14.74 -20.37 -0.46
CA PRO A 53 -13.55 -20.50 -1.27
C PRO A 53 -13.00 -21.94 -1.19
N THR A 54 -12.66 -22.51 -2.34
CA THR A 54 -11.99 -23.81 -2.42
C THR A 54 -10.58 -23.73 -1.81
N ALA A 55 -9.98 -24.88 -1.51
CA ALA A 55 -8.60 -24.90 -0.99
C ALA A 55 -7.61 -24.22 -1.96
N SER A 56 -7.80 -24.39 -3.27
CA SER A 56 -6.94 -23.79 -4.30
C SER A 56 -7.10 -22.27 -4.38
N GLU A 57 -8.30 -21.76 -4.14
CA GLU A 57 -8.58 -20.32 -4.07
C GLU A 57 -8.00 -19.69 -2.80
N ARG A 58 -8.08 -20.38 -1.67
CA ARG A 58 -7.46 -19.92 -0.42
C ARG A 58 -5.94 -19.78 -0.58
N ASN A 59 -5.28 -20.79 -1.16
CA ASN A 59 -3.85 -20.74 -1.41
C ASN A 59 -3.45 -19.55 -2.32
N GLU A 60 -4.28 -19.24 -3.32
CA GLU A 60 -4.04 -18.09 -4.21
C GLU A 60 -4.25 -16.75 -3.52
N ILE A 61 -5.28 -16.65 -2.68
CA ILE A 61 -5.52 -15.48 -1.83
C ILE A 61 -4.34 -15.25 -0.87
N ASP A 62 -3.84 -16.30 -0.22
CA ASP A 62 -2.73 -16.21 0.71
C ASP A 62 -1.44 -15.78 0.00
N ALA A 63 -1.14 -16.37 -1.16
CA ALA A 63 -0.01 -15.98 -2.00
C ALA A 63 -0.12 -14.51 -2.46
N TRP A 64 -1.33 -14.08 -2.84
CA TRP A 64 -1.59 -12.69 -3.21
C TRP A 64 -1.36 -11.74 -2.02
N ILE A 65 -1.81 -12.08 -0.81
CA ILE A 65 -1.59 -11.27 0.41
C ILE A 65 -0.09 -11.09 0.66
N VAL A 66 0.69 -12.17 0.59
CA VAL A 66 2.15 -12.13 0.79
C VAL A 66 2.82 -11.20 -0.23
N ASN A 67 2.50 -11.35 -1.51
CA ASN A 67 3.05 -10.50 -2.56
C ASN A 67 2.61 -9.05 -2.41
N ARG A 68 1.35 -8.82 -2.03
CA ARG A 68 0.82 -7.47 -1.81
C ARG A 68 1.53 -6.76 -0.66
N ARG A 69 1.84 -7.46 0.44
CA ARG A 69 2.64 -6.90 1.55
C ARG A 69 4.03 -6.46 1.09
N LYS A 70 4.71 -7.25 0.26
CA LYS A 70 6.02 -6.89 -0.31
C LYS A 70 5.94 -5.61 -1.15
N ILE A 71 4.93 -5.52 -2.02
CA ILE A 71 4.69 -4.33 -2.86
C ILE A 71 4.43 -3.09 -1.98
N LEU A 72 3.58 -3.22 -0.96
CA LEU A 72 3.28 -2.10 -0.06
C LEU A 72 4.51 -1.65 0.74
N ALA A 73 5.35 -2.59 1.18
CA ALA A 73 6.60 -2.27 1.87
C ALA A 73 7.58 -1.51 0.95
N ALA A 74 7.74 -1.98 -0.30
CA ALA A 74 8.58 -1.29 -1.29
C ALA A 74 8.07 0.13 -1.58
N ARG A 75 6.76 0.28 -1.83
CA ARG A 75 6.13 1.60 -2.04
C ARG A 75 6.33 2.53 -0.85
N LYS A 76 6.21 2.01 0.38
CA LYS A 76 6.43 2.83 1.58
C LYS A 76 7.84 3.40 1.64
N VAL A 77 8.85 2.63 1.22
CA VAL A 77 10.24 3.12 1.13
C VAL A 77 10.36 4.19 0.05
N ASP A 78 9.76 3.99 -1.11
CA ASP A 78 9.79 4.98 -2.20
C ASP A 78 9.05 6.27 -1.84
N ASP A 79 7.93 6.18 -1.12
CA ASP A 79 7.21 7.36 -0.60
C ASP A 79 8.09 8.16 0.38
N ILE A 80 8.86 7.49 1.24
CA ILE A 80 9.80 8.16 2.15
C ILE A 80 10.95 8.83 1.36
N LYS A 81 11.43 8.22 0.28
CA LYS A 81 12.42 8.86 -0.60
C LYS A 81 11.84 10.12 -1.27
N ARG A 82 10.60 10.05 -1.75
CA ARG A 82 9.88 11.21 -2.30
C ARG A 82 9.73 12.34 -1.28
N THR A 83 9.60 12.05 0.01
CA THR A 83 9.61 13.08 1.06
C THR A 83 10.92 13.88 1.05
N THR A 84 12.08 13.24 0.84
CA THR A 84 13.35 13.95 0.70
C THR A 84 13.34 14.88 -0.51
N ASP A 85 12.81 14.41 -1.64
CA ASP A 85 12.71 15.24 -2.85
C ASP A 85 11.80 16.45 -2.60
N TYR A 86 10.63 16.24 -1.99
CA TYR A 86 9.73 17.35 -1.62
C TYR A 86 10.39 18.36 -0.68
N LEU A 87 11.20 17.91 0.29
CA LEU A 87 11.93 18.83 1.18
C LEU A 87 12.98 19.65 0.42
N ASN A 88 13.68 19.03 -0.52
CA ASN A 88 14.67 19.72 -1.36
C ASN A 88 14.00 20.74 -2.30
N ASP A 89 12.91 20.35 -2.96
CA ASP A 89 12.13 21.22 -3.85
C ASP A 89 11.53 22.38 -3.06
N THR A 90 11.00 22.12 -1.85
CA THR A 90 10.49 23.15 -0.94
C THR A 90 11.59 24.13 -0.54
N ALA A 91 12.76 23.63 -0.17
CA ALA A 91 13.90 24.48 0.18
C ALA A 91 14.35 25.33 -1.01
N HIS A 92 14.35 24.78 -2.23
CA HIS A 92 14.68 25.54 -3.43
C HIS A 92 13.66 26.66 -3.69
N TRP A 93 12.37 26.33 -3.69
CA TRP A 93 11.28 27.29 -3.91
C TRP A 93 11.26 28.42 -2.87
N ILE A 94 11.48 28.10 -1.59
CA ILE A 94 11.58 29.11 -0.51
C ILE A 94 12.69 30.12 -0.81
N ASN A 95 13.83 29.67 -1.33
CA ASN A 95 14.96 30.56 -1.64
C ASN A 95 14.78 31.35 -2.93
N ALA A 96 14.04 30.81 -3.91
CA ALA A 96 13.94 31.38 -5.25
C ALA A 96 12.73 32.30 -5.43
N ASP A 97 11.55 31.87 -4.96
CA ASP A 97 10.27 32.39 -5.44
C ASP A 97 9.25 32.70 -4.33
N ALA A 98 9.39 32.12 -3.13
CA ALA A 98 8.40 32.26 -2.07
C ALA A 98 8.34 33.68 -1.49
N THR A 99 7.13 34.15 -1.19
CA THR A 99 6.91 35.39 -0.44
C THR A 99 6.90 35.16 1.06
N ASP A 100 7.21 36.20 1.84
CA ASP A 100 7.17 36.15 3.31
C ASP A 100 5.82 35.67 3.85
N GLY A 101 4.72 36.13 3.22
CA GLY A 101 3.37 35.73 3.58
C GLY A 101 3.12 34.23 3.39
N GLN A 102 3.57 33.67 2.27
CA GLN A 102 3.45 32.23 2.02
C GLN A 102 4.31 31.41 2.98
N ILE A 103 5.53 31.85 3.28
CA ILE A 103 6.41 31.17 4.24
C ILE A 103 5.75 31.12 5.62
N ALA A 104 5.13 32.22 6.06
CA ALA A 104 4.44 32.29 7.35
C ALA A 104 3.26 31.30 7.48
N GLU A 105 2.66 30.83 6.37
CA GLU A 105 1.55 29.87 6.42
C GLU A 105 1.98 28.46 6.86
N PHE A 106 3.24 28.06 6.64
CA PHE A 106 3.68 26.68 6.87
C PHE A 106 4.99 26.52 7.65
N ALA A 107 5.77 27.59 7.84
CA ALA A 107 7.14 27.46 8.36
C ALA A 107 7.22 26.74 9.71
N ASP A 108 6.40 27.15 10.68
CA ASP A 108 6.44 26.58 12.03
C ASP A 108 6.04 25.09 12.03
N ASP A 109 4.96 24.74 11.34
CA ASP A 109 4.50 23.36 11.22
C ASP A 109 5.54 22.47 10.52
N LEU A 110 6.16 22.98 9.45
CA LEU A 110 7.20 22.24 8.71
C LEU A 110 8.45 22.04 9.58
N LEU A 111 8.90 23.08 10.29
CA LEU A 111 10.06 22.99 11.19
C LEU A 111 9.82 21.98 12.31
N MET A 112 8.63 21.98 12.92
CA MET A 112 8.28 21.01 13.97
C MET A 112 8.24 19.58 13.44
N ALA A 113 7.65 19.35 12.27
CA ALA A 113 7.62 18.03 11.64
C ALA A 113 9.03 17.51 11.29
N MET A 114 9.90 18.38 10.75
CA MET A 114 11.29 18.04 10.45
C MET A 114 12.09 17.74 11.71
N HIS A 115 11.87 18.48 12.79
CA HIS A 115 12.53 18.26 14.07
C HIS A 115 12.17 16.89 14.69
N ASP A 116 10.89 16.54 14.73
CA ASP A 116 10.44 15.23 15.23
C ASP A 116 11.03 14.09 14.39
N LEU A 117 10.92 14.19 13.06
CA LEU A 117 11.47 13.18 12.14
C LEU A 117 12.98 13.00 12.35
N ARG A 118 13.74 14.10 12.46
CA ARG A 118 15.17 14.06 12.74
C ARG A 118 15.46 13.32 14.05
N THR A 119 14.75 13.65 15.12
CA THR A 119 14.92 13.01 16.44
C THR A 119 14.69 11.50 16.37
N VAL A 120 13.63 11.05 15.70
CA VAL A 120 13.34 9.62 15.51
C VAL A 120 14.43 8.92 14.70
N LEU A 121 14.89 9.53 13.60
CA LEU A 121 15.93 8.95 12.74
C LEU A 121 17.28 8.84 13.44
N VAL A 122 17.72 9.90 14.13
CA VAL A 122 18.98 9.91 14.88
C VAL A 122 18.98 8.82 15.94
N ARG A 123 17.91 8.70 16.72
CA ARG A 123 17.75 7.63 17.73
C ARG A 123 17.85 6.24 17.09
N LYS A 124 17.18 6.01 15.96
CA LYS A 124 17.22 4.71 15.25
C LYS A 124 18.61 4.39 14.71
N LYS A 125 19.32 5.36 14.12
CA LYS A 125 20.69 5.17 13.62
C LYS A 125 21.67 4.88 14.75
N SER A 126 21.57 5.59 15.88
CA SER A 126 22.39 5.31 17.07
C SER A 126 22.19 3.87 17.56
N ASN A 127 20.93 3.42 17.69
CA ASN A 127 20.63 2.04 18.08
C ASN A 127 21.16 0.98 17.09
N MET A 128 21.27 1.31 15.80
CA MET A 128 21.86 0.39 14.81
C MET A 128 23.38 0.27 14.96
N LEU A 129 24.06 1.36 15.35
CA LEU A 129 25.50 1.34 15.60
C LEU A 129 25.84 0.54 16.86
N LEU A 130 25.04 0.65 17.92
CA LEU A 130 25.22 -0.11 19.17
C LEU A 130 24.96 -1.62 19.05
N LYS A 131 24.28 -2.05 17.98
CA LYS A 131 23.98 -3.47 17.69
C LYS A 131 25.00 -4.14 16.77
N ARG A 132 25.96 -3.38 16.25
CA ARG A 132 27.09 -3.89 15.46
C ARG A 132 28.26 -4.19 16.38
#